data_AF-A0A916X1W5-F1
#
_entry.id   AF-A0A916X1W5-F1
#
_cell.length_a   1.000
_cell.length_b   1.000
_cell.length_c   1.000
_cell.angle_alpha   90.00
_cell.angle_beta   90.00
_cell.angle_gamma   90.00
#
_symmetry.space_group_name_H-M   'P 1'
#
loop_
_entity.id
_entity.type
_entity.pdbx_description
1 polymer ?
#
loop_
_entity_poly.entity_id
_entity_poly.type
_entity_poly.pdbx_seq_one_letter_code
_entity_poly.pdbx_strand_id
1 'polypeptide(L)' 'MTQAEFETLDDEDIDFSDIPATDEAFWADARVVLPKTKQVASLRLDPEVISFFKEKFPRKHTSAMADVLRQYVEHAKARG' A
#
# COMPACT_ATOMS: atom_id res chain seq x y z
N MET A 1 -29.32 4.74 -8.96
CA MET A 1 -28.92 6.05 -8.41
C MET A 1 -27.98 6.73 -9.38
N THR A 2 -28.41 7.87 -9.89
CA THR A 2 -27.72 8.81 -10.77
C THR A 2 -27.21 9.99 -9.94
N GLN A 3 -26.18 10.68 -10.41
CA GLN A 3 -25.55 11.78 -9.66
C GLN A 3 -26.54 12.89 -9.27
N ALA A 4 -27.53 13.16 -10.12
CA ALA A 4 -28.57 14.15 -9.87
C ALA A 4 -29.49 13.82 -8.68
N GLU A 5 -29.63 12.54 -8.32
CA GLU A 5 -30.45 12.12 -7.17
C GLU A 5 -29.75 12.39 -5.83
N PHE A 6 -28.41 12.44 -5.81
CA PHE A 6 -27.64 12.78 -4.60
C PHE A 6 -27.56 14.29 -4.36
N GLU A 7 -27.62 15.11 -5.42
CA GLU A 7 -27.54 16.57 -5.32
C GLU A 7 -28.81 17.20 -4.73
N THR A 8 -29.92 16.46 -4.70
CA THR A 8 -31.20 16.91 -4.16
C THR A 8 -31.53 16.32 -2.79
N LEU A 9 -30.68 15.45 -2.24
CA LEU A 9 -30.86 14.87 -0.92
C LEU A 9 -30.32 15.85 0.13
N ASP A 10 -31.16 16.23 1.09
CA ASP A 10 -30.75 17.06 2.22
C ASP A 10 -29.91 16.23 3.21
N ASP A 11 -28.91 16.85 3.84
CA ASP A 11 -27.99 16.17 4.77
C ASP A 11 -28.73 15.52 5.96
N GLU A 12 -29.90 16.04 6.33
CA GLU A 12 -30.75 15.53 7.43
C GLU A 12 -31.41 14.19 7.09
N ASP A 13 -31.55 13.87 5.80
CA ASP A 13 -32.14 12.61 5.32
C ASP A 13 -31.10 11.48 5.16
N ILE A 14 -29.81 11.77 5.44
CA ILE A 14 -28.73 10.77 5.39
C ILE A 14 -28.80 9.87 6.62
N ASP A 15 -29.04 8.58 6.39
CA ASP A 15 -28.99 7.56 7.44
C ASP A 15 -27.53 7.22 7.79
N PHE A 16 -27.15 7.46 9.04
CA PHE A 16 -25.83 7.13 9.61
C PHE A 16 -25.88 5.94 10.58
N SER A 17 -27.00 5.20 10.65
CA SER A 17 -27.19 4.12 11.62
C SER A 17 -26.16 2.98 11.50
N ASP A 18 -25.57 2.79 10.32
CA ASP A 18 -24.53 1.79 10.04
C ASP A 18 -23.10 2.33 10.18
N ILE A 19 -22.91 3.65 10.24
CA ILE A 19 -21.60 4.31 10.33
C ILE A 19 -21.62 5.33 11.48
N PRO A 20 -21.57 4.86 12.74
CA PRO A 20 -21.54 5.76 13.88
C PRO A 20 -20.28 6.63 13.85
N ALA A 21 -20.38 7.84 14.38
CA ALA A 21 -19.25 8.75 14.48
C ALA A 21 -18.10 8.12 15.28
N THR A 22 -16.88 8.18 14.75
CA THR A 22 -15.68 7.72 15.47
C THR A 22 -15.25 8.79 16.47
N ASP A 23 -15.02 8.40 17.73
CA ASP A 23 -14.58 9.27 18.81
C ASP A 23 -13.10 9.04 19.19
N GLU A 24 -12.59 9.77 20.17
CA GLU A 24 -11.21 9.61 20.64
C GLU A 24 -10.94 8.19 21.19
N ALA A 25 -11.94 7.54 21.78
CA ALA A 25 -11.82 6.17 22.28
C ALA A 25 -11.63 5.16 21.14
N PHE A 26 -12.32 5.34 20.02
CA PHE A 26 -12.13 4.54 18.81
C PHE A 26 -10.68 4.61 18.29
N TRP A 27 -10.05 5.78 18.38
CA TRP A 27 -8.68 6.00 17.90
C TRP A 27 -7.59 5.72 18.96
N ALA A 28 -7.95 5.39 20.20
CA ALA A 28 -6.99 5.25 21.32
C ALA A 28 -5.89 4.21 21.05
N ASP A 29 -6.23 3.09 20.42
CA ASP A 29 -5.29 2.00 20.08
C ASP A 29 -4.80 2.05 18.62
N ALA A 30 -5.23 3.05 17.86
CA ALA A 30 -4.87 3.15 16.46
C ALA A 30 -3.38 3.46 16.29
N ARG A 31 -2.69 2.63 15.51
CA ARG A 31 -1.27 2.83 15.20
C ARG A 31 -1.14 3.68 13.94
N VAL A 32 -0.52 4.86 14.07
CA VAL A 32 -0.15 5.69 12.92
C VAL A 32 0.91 4.96 12.10
N VAL A 33 0.51 4.44 10.93
CA VAL A 33 1.43 3.85 9.96
C VAL A 33 1.82 4.93 8.96
N LEU A 34 2.95 5.58 9.19
CA LEU A 34 3.51 6.47 8.17
C LEU A 34 3.95 5.63 6.96
N PRO A 35 3.57 6.00 5.73
CA PRO A 35 4.08 5.34 4.54
C PRO A 35 5.59 5.51 4.52
N LYS A 36 6.33 4.41 4.66
CA LYS A 36 7.79 4.43 4.55
C LYS A 36 8.13 4.91 3.15
N THR A 37 8.75 6.08 3.05
CA THR A 37 9.27 6.61 1.79
C THR A 37 10.27 5.58 1.26
N LYS A 38 9.91 4.92 0.15
CA LYS A 38 10.83 4.01 -0.53
C LYS A 38 11.99 4.86 -1.03
N GLN A 39 13.20 4.59 -0.52
CA GLN A 39 14.38 5.24 -1.03
C GLN A 39 14.66 4.71 -2.44
N VAL A 40 14.83 5.61 -3.40
CA VAL A 40 15.23 5.26 -4.76
C VAL A 40 16.75 5.04 -4.74
N ALA A 41 17.16 3.78 -4.87
CA ALA A 41 18.55 3.42 -5.06
C ALA A 41 18.80 3.08 -6.54
N SER A 42 19.86 3.66 -7.12
CA SER A 42 20.37 3.24 -8.43
C SER A 42 21.38 2.13 -8.23
N LEU A 43 21.06 0.92 -8.70
CA LEU A 43 21.91 -0.27 -8.60
C LEU A 43 22.23 -0.79 -9.99
N ARG A 44 23.49 -1.17 -10.22
CA ARG A 44 23.88 -1.90 -11.42
C ARG A 44 23.58 -3.38 -11.22
N LEU A 45 22.77 -3.93 -12.11
CA LEU A 45 22.40 -5.33 -12.13
C LEU A 45 22.75 -5.91 -13.49
N ASP A 46 22.96 -7.21 -13.53
CA ASP A 46 23.14 -7.93 -14.79
C ASP A 46 21.89 -7.73 -15.68
N PRO A 47 22.07 -7.40 -16.98
CA PRO A 47 20.96 -7.26 -17.92
C PRO A 47 20.03 -8.49 -17.99
N GLU A 48 20.57 -9.69 -17.80
CA GLU A 48 19.79 -10.94 -17.83
C GLU A 48 18.81 -11.00 -16.64
N VAL A 49 19.27 -10.59 -15.46
CA VAL A 49 18.43 -10.52 -14.26
C VAL A 49 17.27 -9.55 -14.49
N ILE A 50 17.56 -8.35 -15.03
CA ILE A 50 16.50 -7.36 -15.32
C ILE A 50 15.50 -7.93 -16.33
N SER A 51 15.98 -8.61 -17.36
CA SER A 51 15.15 -9.19 -18.42
C SER A 51 14.22 -10.27 -17.88
N PHE A 52 14.74 -11.19 -17.05
CA PHE A 52 13.95 -12.22 -16.38
C PHE A 52 12.79 -11.62 -15.56
N PHE A 53 13.05 -10.61 -14.74
CA PHE A 53 12.01 -9.99 -13.92
C PHE A 53 11.00 -9.20 -14.76
N LYS A 54 11.43 -8.57 -15.86
CA LYS A 54 10.52 -7.87 -16.79
C LYS A 54 9.60 -8.84 -17.52
N GLU A 55 10.11 -9.98 -17.96
CA GLU A 55 9.31 -11.02 -18.63
C GLU A 55 8.30 -11.63 -17.65
N LYS A 56 8.74 -11.99 -16.45
CA LYS A 56 7.90 -12.64 -15.44
C LYS A 56 6.89 -11.68 -14.78
N PHE A 57 7.25 -10.40 -14.60
CA PHE A 57 6.44 -9.40 -13.90
C PHE A 57 6.39 -8.06 -14.67
N PRO A 58 5.75 -7.99 -15.85
CA PRO A 58 5.83 -6.85 -16.76
C PRO A 58 5.43 -5.50 -16.12
N ARG A 59 4.42 -5.50 -15.23
CA ARG A 59 3.95 -4.27 -14.54
C ARG A 59 4.55 -4.04 -13.16
N LYS A 60 5.24 -5.03 -12.57
CA LYS A 60 5.65 -5.02 -11.15
C LYS A 60 7.07 -5.57 -10.92
N HIS A 61 7.91 -5.62 -11.95
CA HIS A 61 9.27 -6.17 -11.87
C HIS A 61 10.11 -5.52 -10.76
N THR A 62 10.07 -4.19 -10.62
CA THR A 62 10.81 -3.49 -9.55
C THR A 62 10.34 -3.88 -8.14
N SER A 63 9.03 -4.07 -7.94
CA SER A 63 8.49 -4.52 -6.65
C SER A 63 8.89 -5.97 -6.36
N ALA A 64 8.79 -6.85 -7.35
CA ALA A 64 9.23 -8.24 -7.22
C ALA A 64 10.72 -8.34 -6.87
N MET A 65 11.57 -7.53 -7.52
CA MET A 65 12.99 -7.43 -7.20
C MET A 65 13.22 -6.93 -5.77
N ALA A 66 12.47 -5.92 -5.32
CA ALA A 66 12.56 -5.41 -3.96
C ALA A 66 12.16 -6.45 -2.90
N ASP A 67 11.15 -7.28 -3.18
CA ASP A 67 10.70 -8.32 -2.27
C ASP A 67 11.73 -9.46 -2.14
N VAL A 68 12.39 -9.84 -3.24
CA VAL A 68 13.50 -10.79 -3.21
C VAL A 68 14.67 -10.25 -2.37
N LEU A 69 15.03 -8.98 -2.58
CA LEU A 69 16.07 -8.33 -1.78
C LEU A 69 15.70 -8.28 -0.29
N ARG A 70 14.42 -8.04 0.04
CA ARG A 70 13.95 -8.05 1.43
C ARG A 70 14.14 -9.41 2.07
N GLN A 71 13.70 -10.49 1.41
CA GLN A 71 13.84 -11.85 1.92
C GLN A 71 15.31 -12.22 2.14
N TYR A 72 16.20 -11.84 1.21
CA TYR A 72 17.63 -12.04 1.37
C TYR A 72 18.18 -11.33 2.61
N VAL A 73 17.82 -10.05 2.81
CA VAL A 73 18.26 -9.26 3.97
C VAL A 73 17.75 -9.85 5.28
N GLU A 74 16.49 -10.26 5.36
CA GLU A 74 15.91 -10.89 6.56
C GLU A 74 16.65 -12.18 6.91
N HIS A 75 16.88 -13.02 5.91
CA HIS A 75 17.59 -14.27 6.09
C HIS A 75 19.07 -14.08 6.46
N ALA A 76 19.75 -13.08 5.89
CA ALA A 76 21.12 -12.73 6.25
C ALA A 76 21.21 -12.23 7.71
N LYS A 77 20.24 -11.41 8.14
CA LYS A 77 20.16 -10.90 9.52
C LYS A 77 19.84 -11.98 10.54
N ALA A 78 19.04 -12.99 10.19
CA ALA A 78 18.69 -14.07 11.10
C ALA A 78 19.86 -15.05 11.37
N ARG A 79 20.96 -14.97 10.61
CA ARG A 79 22.13 -15.84 10.70
C ARG A 79 23.37 -15.17 11.32
N GLY A 80 23.31 -13.87 11.60
CA GLY A 80 24.35 -13.12 12.30
C GLY A 80 23.90 -12.74 13.70
#